data_AF-A0A9E0TA69-F1
#
_entry.id   AF-A0A9E0TA69-F1
#
_cell.length_a   1.000
_cell.length_b   1.000
_cell.length_c   1.000
_cell.angle_alpha   90.00
_cell.angle_beta   90.00
_cell.angle_gamma   90.00
#
_symmetry.space_group_name_H-M   'P 1'
#
loop_
_entity.id
_entity.type
_entity.pdbx_description
1 polymer ?
#
loop_
_entity_poly.entity_id
_entity_poly.type
_entity_poly.pdbx_seq_one_letter_code
_entity_poly.pdbx_strand_id
1 'polypeptide(L)'
;MPSQHKRFSMIREFHLADWFTLGNAVCGVGALFSCMSYLQSQDARHVLFACALVLAALVFDILDGRIARWRQKSSAMGRELDSLADVISFGVAPATIAYACGMQGLYDRVVLAFFVACGVSRLARFNITAETLADDSGKVKYFEGTPIPTSIALVALLALAAWLGALGSQLWLGKLMLGGFTLHPLALLFALSGSLMISRIRIPKF
;
A
#
# COMPACT_ATOMS: atom_id res chain seq x y z
N MET A 1 8.68 -39.82 -22.29
CA MET A 1 9.01 -39.87 -20.85
C MET A 1 8.04 -38.94 -20.12
N PRO A 2 7.35 -39.38 -19.06
CA PRO A 2 6.34 -38.56 -18.41
C PRO A 2 6.99 -37.41 -17.63
N SER A 3 6.36 -36.23 -17.72
CA SER A 3 6.75 -34.99 -17.06
C SER A 3 6.82 -35.17 -15.53
N GLN A 4 8.00 -35.02 -14.94
CA GLN A 4 8.13 -34.91 -13.50
C GLN A 4 7.55 -33.56 -13.05
N HIS A 5 6.30 -33.57 -12.58
CA HIS A 5 5.78 -32.51 -11.72
C HIS A 5 6.65 -32.47 -10.46
N LYS A 6 7.61 -31.53 -10.38
CA LYS A 6 8.24 -31.19 -9.11
C LYS A 6 7.12 -30.69 -8.20
N ARG A 7 6.79 -31.48 -7.19
CA ARG A 7 5.87 -31.11 -6.12
C ARG A 7 6.50 -29.90 -5.42
N PHE A 8 6.04 -28.69 -5.76
CA PHE A 8 6.43 -27.47 -5.05
C PHE A 8 6.10 -27.67 -3.58
N SER A 9 7.10 -27.97 -2.77
CA SER A 9 6.94 -27.97 -1.32
C SER A 9 7.06 -26.53 -0.89
N MET A 10 5.92 -25.82 -0.91
CA MET A 10 5.80 -24.39 -0.60
C MET A 10 6.54 -24.02 0.69
N ILE A 11 6.56 -24.91 1.68
CA ILE A 11 7.16 -24.72 3.01
C ILE A 11 8.70 -24.80 2.99
N ARG A 12 9.30 -25.52 2.02
CA ARG A 12 10.75 -25.78 1.99
C ARG A 12 11.55 -24.70 1.25
N GLU A 13 10.87 -23.79 0.55
CA GLU A 13 11.46 -22.67 -0.19
C GLU A 13 11.33 -21.32 0.54
N PHE A 14 10.67 -21.28 1.71
CA PHE A 14 10.58 -20.05 2.53
C PHE A 14 11.96 -19.61 3.01
N HIS A 15 12.46 -18.55 2.40
CA HIS A 15 13.60 -17.81 2.92
C HIS A 15 13.14 -16.89 4.06
N LEU A 16 14.10 -16.46 4.89
CA LEU A 16 13.82 -15.54 6.00
C LEU A 16 13.14 -14.25 5.54
N ALA A 17 13.44 -13.77 4.32
CA ALA A 17 12.78 -12.60 3.75
C ALA A 17 11.27 -12.81 3.57
N ASP A 18 10.84 -13.98 3.09
CA ASP A 18 9.43 -14.29 2.86
C ASP A 18 8.60 -14.26 4.15
N TRP A 19 9.20 -14.60 5.30
CA TRP A 19 8.55 -14.47 6.61
C TRP A 19 8.32 -13.02 7.03
N PHE A 20 9.25 -12.13 6.70
CA PHE A 20 9.09 -10.70 6.95
C PHE A 20 8.05 -10.09 6.02
N THR A 21 8.02 -10.50 4.75
CA THR A 21 6.99 -10.11 3.79
C THR A 21 5.60 -10.58 4.22
N LEU A 22 5.47 -11.81 4.75
CA LEU A 22 4.23 -12.25 5.39
C LEU A 22 3.87 -11.40 6.61
N GLY A 23 4.87 -10.96 7.39
CA GLY A 23 4.69 -10.00 8.48
C GLY A 23 4.12 -8.66 7.99
N ASN A 24 4.62 -8.12 6.88
CA ASN A 24 4.07 -6.95 6.20
C ASN A 24 2.57 -7.18 5.87
N ALA A 25 2.25 -8.28 5.18
CA ALA A 25 0.86 -8.60 4.83
C ALA A 25 -0.06 -8.75 6.06
N VAL A 26 0.41 -9.39 7.14
CA VAL A 26 -0.33 -9.53 8.40
C VAL A 26 -0.60 -8.17 9.03
N CYS A 27 0.35 -7.25 9.01
CA CYS A 27 0.15 -5.88 9.47
C CYS A 27 -0.91 -5.14 8.62
N GLY A 28 -0.86 -5.26 7.30
CA GLY A 28 -1.86 -4.69 6.39
C GLY A 28 -3.26 -5.21 6.68
N VAL A 29 -3.45 -6.52 6.75
CA VAL A 29 -4.74 -7.14 7.11
C VAL A 29 -5.18 -6.77 8.52
N GLY A 30 -4.26 -6.71 9.48
CA GLY A 30 -4.55 -6.25 10.83
C GLY A 30 -5.09 -4.82 10.86
N ALA A 31 -4.58 -3.93 10.01
CA ALA A 31 -5.09 -2.57 9.87
C ALA A 31 -6.54 -2.56 9.33
N LEU A 32 -6.87 -3.44 8.37
CA LEU A 32 -8.24 -3.60 7.87
C LEU A 32 -9.18 -4.05 8.99
N PHE A 33 -8.81 -5.08 9.77
CA PHE A 33 -9.63 -5.53 10.91
C PHE A 33 -9.80 -4.43 11.95
N SER A 34 -8.75 -3.66 12.23
CA SER A 34 -8.85 -2.53 13.15
C SER A 34 -9.80 -1.44 12.61
N CYS A 35 -9.79 -1.16 11.31
CA CYS A 35 -10.77 -0.26 10.68
C CYS A 35 -12.20 -0.79 10.82
N MET A 36 -12.42 -2.11 10.65
CA MET A 36 -13.73 -2.72 10.87
C MET A 36 -14.17 -2.61 12.34
N SER A 37 -13.26 -2.83 13.28
CA SER A 37 -13.53 -2.62 14.72
C SER A 37 -13.90 -1.16 15.00
N TYR A 38 -13.21 -0.19 14.42
CA TYR A 38 -13.58 1.22 14.53
C TYR A 38 -15.00 1.49 14.02
N LEU A 39 -15.37 0.95 12.85
CA LEU A 39 -16.71 1.15 12.29
C LEU A 39 -17.80 0.60 13.23
N GLN A 40 -17.51 -0.46 13.98
CA GLN A 40 -18.44 -1.05 14.95
C GLN A 40 -18.45 -0.33 16.31
N SER A 41 -17.28 -0.01 16.88
CA SER A 41 -17.16 0.51 18.25
C SER A 41 -17.11 2.04 18.32
N GLN A 42 -16.78 2.71 17.22
CA GLN A 42 -16.51 4.15 17.12
C GLN A 42 -15.36 4.63 18.03
N ASP A 43 -14.51 3.72 18.52
CA ASP A 43 -13.33 4.08 19.30
C ASP A 43 -12.15 4.45 18.38
N ALA A 44 -11.81 5.74 18.34
CA ALA A 44 -10.72 6.31 17.53
C ALA A 44 -9.36 5.63 17.76
N ARG A 45 -9.15 4.95 18.90
CA ARG A 45 -7.94 4.15 19.16
C ARG A 45 -7.71 3.08 18.10
N HIS A 46 -8.77 2.51 17.53
CA HIS A 46 -8.65 1.53 16.46
C HIS A 46 -8.12 2.16 15.16
N VAL A 47 -8.50 3.40 14.84
CA VAL A 47 -7.93 4.11 13.68
C VAL A 47 -6.44 4.36 13.89
N LEU A 48 -6.06 4.83 15.07
CA LEU A 48 -4.64 5.03 15.42
C LEU A 48 -3.84 3.73 15.37
N PHE A 49 -4.43 2.63 15.84
CA PHE A 49 -3.81 1.30 15.77
C PHE A 49 -3.67 0.82 14.33
N ALA A 50 -4.68 1.03 13.47
CA ALA A 50 -4.60 0.74 12.04
C ALA A 50 -3.45 1.51 11.38
N CYS A 51 -3.33 2.80 11.65
CA CYS A 51 -2.23 3.63 11.14
C CYS A 51 -0.86 3.12 11.64
N ALA A 52 -0.75 2.75 12.92
CA ALA A 52 0.47 2.20 13.48
C ALA A 52 0.86 0.86 12.84
N LEU A 53 -0.11 0.00 12.51
CA LEU A 53 0.14 -1.25 11.80
C LEU A 53 0.65 -1.02 10.38
N VAL A 54 0.17 -0.02 9.66
CA VAL A 54 0.72 0.34 8.34
C VAL A 54 2.17 0.82 8.46
N LEU A 55 2.53 1.55 9.52
CA LEU A 55 3.92 1.91 9.79
C LEU A 55 4.78 0.68 10.15
N ALA A 56 4.23 -0.27 10.91
CA ALA A 56 4.91 -1.53 11.20
C ALA A 56 5.14 -2.36 9.92
N ALA A 57 4.15 -2.41 9.02
CA ALA A 57 4.29 -3.01 7.70
C ALA A 57 5.46 -2.41 6.91
N LEU A 58 5.62 -1.09 6.92
CA LEU A 58 6.76 -0.40 6.29
C LEU A 58 8.11 -0.82 6.89
N VAL A 59 8.16 -1.03 8.21
CA VAL A 59 9.38 -1.53 8.84
C VAL A 59 9.68 -2.96 8.36
N PHE A 60 8.68 -3.82 8.24
CA PHE A 60 8.87 -5.18 7.74
C PHE A 60 9.31 -5.23 6.27
N ASP A 61 8.73 -4.41 5.40
CA ASP A 61 9.14 -4.22 4.00
C ASP A 61 10.59 -3.73 3.86
N ILE A 62 11.00 -2.74 4.67
CA ILE A 62 12.40 -2.29 4.64
C ILE A 62 13.36 -3.40 5.09
N LEU A 63 12.95 -4.22 6.06
CA LEU A 63 13.76 -5.32 6.58
C LEU A 63 13.86 -6.48 5.59
N ASP A 64 12.76 -6.90 4.95
CA ASP A 64 12.79 -8.00 3.99
C ASP A 64 13.66 -7.67 2.77
N GLY A 65 13.58 -6.45 2.24
CA GLY A 65 14.39 -6.00 1.12
C GLY A 65 15.87 -5.91 1.50
N ARG A 66 16.18 -5.56 2.75
CA ARG A 66 17.56 -5.55 3.26
C ARG A 66 18.12 -6.97 3.42
N ILE A 67 17.30 -7.90 3.90
CA ILE A 67 17.67 -9.32 4.06
C ILE A 67 17.84 -10.00 2.70
N ALA A 68 16.95 -9.73 1.75
CA ALA A 68 17.03 -10.25 0.39
C ALA A 68 18.31 -9.80 -0.34
N ARG A 69 18.67 -8.51 -0.22
CA ARG A 69 19.94 -7.97 -0.75
C ARG A 69 21.17 -8.58 -0.08
N TRP A 70 21.13 -8.73 1.25
CA TRP A 70 22.26 -9.31 1.98
C TRP A 70 22.50 -10.78 1.62
N ARG A 71 21.43 -11.54 1.37
CA ARG A 71 21.52 -12.95 0.99
C ARG A 71 21.87 -13.19 -0.48
N GLN A 72 21.97 -12.15 -1.32
CA GLN A 72 22.21 -12.25 -2.78
C GLN A 72 21.29 -13.27 -3.48
N LYS A 73 20.11 -13.50 -2.89
CA LYS A 73 19.12 -14.47 -3.34
C LYS A 73 17.77 -13.78 -3.32
N SER A 74 17.42 -13.14 -4.44
CA SER A 74 16.05 -12.72 -4.73
C SER A 74 15.41 -13.85 -5.53
N SER A 75 14.42 -14.54 -4.95
CA SER A 75 13.60 -15.49 -5.68
C SER A 75 12.51 -14.74 -6.45
N ALA A 76 12.16 -15.20 -7.65
CA ALA A 76 11.02 -14.67 -8.41
C ALA A 76 9.71 -14.78 -7.60
N MET A 77 9.53 -15.89 -6.88
CA MET A 77 8.37 -16.08 -6.00
C MET A 77 8.33 -15.06 -4.86
N GLY A 78 9.47 -14.78 -4.22
CA GLY A 78 9.54 -13.80 -3.12
C GLY A 78 9.24 -12.38 -3.58
N ARG A 79 9.64 -12.02 -4.81
CA ARG A 79 9.31 -10.71 -5.42
C ARG A 79 7.82 -10.54 -5.67
N GLU A 80 7.14 -11.58 -6.16
CA GLU A 80 5.69 -11.56 -6.34
C GLU A 80 4.96 -11.51 -4.99
N LEU A 81 5.44 -12.24 -3.99
CA LEU A 81 4.89 -12.19 -2.63
C LEU A 81 5.01 -10.79 -2.02
N ASP A 82 6.16 -10.14 -2.20
CA ASP A 82 6.44 -8.77 -1.75
C ASP A 82 5.46 -7.76 -2.36
N SER A 83 5.26 -7.83 -3.67
CA SER A 83 4.32 -6.96 -4.36
C SER A 83 2.86 -7.17 -3.91
N LEU A 84 2.46 -8.42 -3.65
CA LEU A 84 1.12 -8.70 -3.13
C LEU A 84 0.95 -8.16 -1.70
N ALA A 85 1.95 -8.30 -0.84
CA ALA A 85 1.93 -7.76 0.51
C ALA A 85 1.86 -6.22 0.51
N ASP A 86 2.66 -5.57 -0.34
CA ASP A 86 2.68 -4.12 -0.50
C ASP A 86 1.36 -3.54 -0.99
N VAL A 87 0.68 -4.21 -1.92
CA VAL A 87 -0.66 -3.79 -2.37
C VAL A 87 -1.62 -3.76 -1.17
N ILE A 88 -1.57 -4.77 -0.30
CA ILE A 88 -2.43 -4.84 0.89
C ILE A 88 -2.08 -3.72 1.87
N SER A 89 -0.80 -3.58 2.23
CA SER A 89 -0.36 -2.67 3.29
C SER A 89 -0.27 -1.20 2.89
N PHE A 90 0.07 -0.88 1.63
CA PHE A 90 0.28 0.49 1.18
C PHE A 90 -0.72 0.96 0.12
N GLY A 91 -1.55 0.06 -0.42
CA GLY A 91 -2.68 0.38 -1.28
C GLY A 91 -4.01 0.28 -0.51
N VAL A 92 -4.37 -0.95 -0.14
CA VAL A 92 -5.69 -1.26 0.41
C VAL A 92 -5.87 -0.72 1.82
N ALA A 93 -4.89 -0.90 2.71
CA ALA A 93 -5.00 -0.43 4.09
C ALA A 93 -5.19 1.09 4.21
N PRO A 94 -4.39 1.97 3.55
CA PRO A 94 -4.63 3.41 3.57
C PRO A 94 -6.01 3.81 3.04
N ALA A 95 -6.47 3.18 1.96
CA ALA A 95 -7.80 3.42 1.41
C ALA A 95 -8.91 3.02 2.39
N THR A 96 -8.71 1.93 3.12
CA THR A 96 -9.66 1.44 4.12
C THR A 96 -9.69 2.32 5.35
N ILE A 97 -8.53 2.81 5.82
CA ILE A 97 -8.44 3.79 6.91
C ILE A 97 -9.16 5.08 6.53
N ALA A 98 -8.96 5.60 5.31
CA ALA A 98 -9.67 6.76 4.80
C ALA A 98 -11.20 6.57 4.82
N TYR A 99 -11.66 5.42 4.31
CA TYR A 99 -13.08 5.06 4.33
C TYR A 99 -13.62 4.99 5.77
N ALA A 100 -12.87 4.36 6.68
CA ALA A 100 -13.21 4.25 8.09
C ALA A 100 -13.34 5.64 8.73
N CYS A 101 -12.40 6.55 8.47
CA CYS A 101 -12.39 7.91 9.02
C CYS A 101 -13.60 8.78 8.60
N GLY A 102 -14.41 8.37 7.62
CA GLY A 102 -15.63 9.08 7.24
C GLY A 102 -15.82 9.31 5.74
N MET A 103 -14.84 8.95 4.91
CA MET A 103 -14.89 9.09 3.45
C MET A 103 -15.74 7.99 2.81
N GLN A 104 -17.02 7.94 3.18
CA GLN A 104 -17.95 6.85 2.84
C GLN A 104 -18.89 7.17 1.68
N GLY A 105 -18.81 8.38 1.11
CA GLY A 105 -19.62 8.81 -0.02
C GLY A 105 -19.37 7.99 -1.28
N LEU A 106 -20.32 8.01 -2.22
CA LEU A 106 -20.17 7.24 -3.47
C LEU A 106 -18.92 7.66 -4.23
N TYR A 107 -18.68 8.97 -4.37
CA TYR A 107 -17.49 9.46 -5.06
C TYR A 107 -16.21 9.18 -4.27
N ASP A 108 -16.25 9.24 -2.94
CA ASP A 108 -15.11 8.85 -2.11
C ASP A 108 -14.69 7.41 -2.40
N ARG A 109 -15.65 6.48 -2.42
CA ARG A 109 -15.39 5.06 -2.71
C ARG A 109 -14.78 4.87 -4.10
N VAL A 110 -15.28 5.59 -5.11
CA VAL A 110 -14.71 5.55 -6.47
C VAL A 110 -13.26 6.05 -6.48
N VAL A 111 -12.99 7.15 -5.78
CA VAL A 111 -11.65 7.72 -5.70
C VAL A 111 -10.68 6.81 -4.92
N LEU A 112 -11.13 6.23 -3.81
CA LEU A 112 -10.33 5.28 -3.02
C LEU A 112 -10.05 4.01 -3.82
N ALA A 113 -11.03 3.48 -4.57
CA ALA A 113 -10.83 2.35 -5.47
C ALA A 113 -9.83 2.68 -6.60
N PHE A 114 -9.93 3.89 -7.17
CA PHE A 114 -8.98 4.38 -8.16
C PHE A 114 -7.56 4.45 -7.57
N PHE A 115 -7.39 4.96 -6.35
CA PHE A 115 -6.09 4.99 -5.66
C PHE A 115 -5.49 3.59 -5.51
N VAL A 116 -6.27 2.58 -5.09
CA VAL A 116 -5.78 1.19 -4.99
C VAL A 116 -5.40 0.66 -6.37
N ALA A 117 -6.22 0.90 -7.41
CA ALA A 117 -5.91 0.47 -8.77
C ALA A 117 -4.61 1.11 -9.31
N CYS A 118 -4.33 2.36 -8.94
CA CYS A 118 -3.07 3.03 -9.24
C CYS A 118 -1.88 2.36 -8.56
N GLY A 119 -2.01 2.02 -7.28
CA GLY A 119 -0.99 1.28 -6.53
C GLY A 119 -0.66 -0.07 -7.17
N VAL A 120 -1.69 -0.87 -7.48
CA VAL A 120 -1.54 -2.17 -8.15
C VAL A 120 -0.82 -2.01 -9.50
N SER A 121 -1.24 -1.04 -10.32
CA SER A 121 -0.65 -0.80 -11.64
C SER A 121 0.83 -0.39 -11.55
N ARG A 122 1.19 0.43 -10.54
CA ARG A 122 2.57 0.83 -10.28
C ARG A 122 3.44 -0.38 -9.92
N LEU A 123 2.97 -1.23 -9.02
CA LEU A 123 3.72 -2.41 -8.58
C LEU A 123 3.88 -3.43 -9.71
N ALA A 124 2.82 -3.70 -10.46
CA ALA A 124 2.89 -4.58 -11.63
C ALA A 124 3.93 -4.08 -12.66
N ARG A 125 3.97 -2.77 -12.92
CA ARG A 125 4.99 -2.16 -13.80
C ARG A 125 6.40 -2.30 -13.23
N PHE A 126 6.57 -2.14 -11.92
CA PHE A 126 7.86 -2.30 -11.25
C PHE A 126 8.38 -3.73 -11.39
N ASN A 127 7.51 -4.74 -11.21
CA ASN A 127 7.90 -6.15 -11.35
C ASN A 127 8.35 -6.49 -12.77
N ILE A 128 7.60 -6.05 -13.80
CA ILE A 128 7.98 -6.26 -15.20
C ILE A 128 9.30 -5.55 -15.54
N THR A 129 9.50 -4.33 -15.01
CA THR A 129 10.74 -3.57 -15.22
C THR A 129 11.94 -4.25 -14.56
N ALA A 130 11.75 -4.83 -13.36
CA ALA A 130 12.77 -5.60 -12.66
C ALA A 130 13.15 -6.91 -13.38
N GLU A 131 12.21 -7.54 -14.10
CA GLU A 131 12.48 -8.70 -14.94
C GLU A 131 13.20 -8.33 -16.24
N THR A 132 12.79 -7.25 -16.91
CA THR A 132 13.39 -6.82 -18.19
C THR A 132 14.76 -6.15 -18.06
N LEU A 133 15.10 -5.59 -16.90
CA LEU A 133 16.45 -5.09 -16.59
C LEU A 133 17.46 -6.21 -16.24
N ALA A 134 17.04 -7.48 -16.24
CA ALA A 134 17.92 -8.60 -15.96
C ALA A 134 18.81 -9.04 -17.15
N ASP A 135 18.72 -8.39 -18.32
CA ASP A 135 19.57 -8.69 -19.49
C ASP A 135 20.85 -7.82 -19.58
N ASP A 136 22.00 -8.50 -19.45
CA ASP A 136 23.39 -8.33 -19.94
C ASP A 136 24.08 -6.95 -20.08
N SER A 137 23.46 -5.81 -19.78
CA SER A 137 24.05 -4.49 -20.11
C SER A 137 24.37 -3.57 -18.93
N GLY A 138 24.05 -3.95 -17.68
CA GLY A 138 24.59 -3.31 -16.47
C GLY A 138 24.37 -1.79 -16.32
N LYS A 139 23.37 -1.18 -16.98
CA LYS A 139 23.07 0.26 -16.86
C LYS A 139 21.61 0.52 -16.52
N VAL A 140 21.31 0.56 -15.22
CA VAL A 140 20.01 1.05 -14.70
C VAL A 140 20.02 2.57 -14.76
N LYS A 141 19.39 3.17 -15.79
CA LYS A 141 19.51 4.63 -16.01
C LYS A 141 18.49 5.47 -15.25
N TYR A 142 17.35 4.93 -14.80
CA TYR A 142 16.35 5.70 -14.05
C TYR A 142 15.51 4.80 -13.13
N PHE A 143 15.41 5.14 -11.84
CA PHE A 143 14.31 4.73 -10.98
C PHE A 143 13.14 5.67 -11.28
N GLU A 144 12.14 5.21 -12.04
CA GLU A 144 10.89 5.95 -12.28
C GLU A 144 9.82 5.53 -11.27
N GLY A 145 9.26 6.51 -10.55
CA GLY A 145 8.12 6.37 -9.65
C GLY A 145 8.38 7.07 -8.32
N THR A 146 7.51 8.02 -7.94
CA THR A 146 7.54 8.62 -6.61
C THR A 146 7.52 7.51 -5.56
N PRO A 147 8.46 7.51 -4.60
CA PRO A 147 8.56 6.42 -3.65
C PRO A 147 7.27 6.26 -2.82
N ILE A 148 7.08 5.06 -2.26
CA ILE A 148 6.05 4.64 -1.29
C ILE A 148 5.65 5.72 -0.23
N PRO A 149 6.47 6.72 0.15
CA PRO A 149 6.12 7.88 0.98
C PRO A 149 4.77 8.55 0.78
N THR A 150 4.17 8.57 -0.41
CA THR A 150 2.89 9.27 -0.59
C THR A 150 1.75 8.59 0.18
N SER A 151 1.69 7.25 0.18
CA SER A 151 0.70 6.49 0.96
C SER A 151 0.92 6.67 2.47
N ILE A 152 2.17 6.67 2.92
CA ILE A 152 2.53 6.87 4.33
C ILE A 152 2.18 8.27 4.80
N ALA A 153 2.39 9.30 3.97
CA ALA A 153 1.99 10.67 4.28
C ALA A 153 0.46 10.80 4.44
N LEU A 154 -0.32 10.12 3.59
CA LEU A 154 -1.78 10.06 3.72
C LEU A 154 -2.20 9.37 5.02
N VAL A 155 -1.56 8.26 5.38
CA VAL A 155 -1.84 7.57 6.66
C VAL A 155 -1.47 8.44 7.85
N ALA A 156 -0.34 9.15 7.81
CA ALA A 156 0.07 10.07 8.87
C ALA A 156 -0.93 11.23 9.02
N LEU A 157 -1.44 11.76 7.92
CA LEU A 157 -2.49 12.77 7.92
C LEU A 157 -3.78 12.26 8.59
N LEU A 158 -4.21 11.03 8.25
CA LEU A 158 -5.38 10.39 8.85
C LEU A 158 -5.17 10.06 10.34
N ALA A 159 -3.98 9.63 10.73
CA ALA A 159 -3.63 9.42 12.13
C ALA A 159 -3.71 10.73 12.93
N LEU A 160 -3.23 11.84 12.36
CA LEU A 160 -3.32 13.15 12.99
C LEU A 160 -4.79 13.61 13.10
N ALA A 161 -5.60 13.40 12.06
CA ALA A 161 -7.03 13.68 12.10
C ALA A 161 -7.73 12.86 13.20
N ALA A 162 -7.41 11.56 13.32
CA ALA A 162 -7.95 10.69 14.36
C ALA A 162 -7.53 11.13 15.77
N TRP A 163 -6.27 11.53 15.95
CA TRP A 163 -5.78 12.04 17.25
C TRP A 163 -6.52 13.32 17.64
N LEU A 164 -6.73 14.23 16.69
CA LEU A 164 -7.44 15.48 16.94
C LEU A 164 -8.97 15.33 17.01
N GLY A 165 -9.49 14.11 16.91
CA GLY A 165 -10.93 13.82 16.94
C GLY A 165 -11.70 14.23 15.68
N ALA A 166 -10.99 14.62 14.61
CA ALA A 166 -11.55 15.02 13.34
C ALA A 166 -11.94 13.80 12.48
N LEU A 167 -12.92 13.02 12.96
CA LEU A 167 -13.45 11.83 12.30
C LEU A 167 -14.93 12.02 11.93
N GLY A 168 -15.41 11.23 10.97
CA GLY A 168 -16.81 11.23 10.52
C GLY A 168 -17.24 12.59 9.97
N SER A 169 -18.23 13.21 10.59
CA SER A 169 -18.77 14.51 10.16
C SER A 169 -17.83 15.69 10.41
N GLN A 170 -16.84 15.53 11.28
CA GLN A 170 -15.84 16.55 11.61
C GLN A 170 -14.53 16.38 10.82
N LEU A 171 -14.52 15.47 9.83
CA LEU A 171 -13.36 15.28 8.98
C LEU A 171 -12.97 16.61 8.31
N TRP A 172 -11.66 16.86 8.24
CA TRP A 172 -11.15 18.10 7.67
C TRP A 172 -11.63 18.34 6.25
N LEU A 173 -11.78 19.62 5.91
CA LEU A 173 -12.32 20.12 4.64
C LEU A 173 -13.81 19.84 4.42
N GLY A 174 -14.50 19.19 5.38
CA GLY A 174 -15.95 18.99 5.36
C GLY A 174 -16.43 18.10 4.21
N LYS A 175 -17.71 18.25 3.85
CA LYS A 175 -18.38 17.49 2.79
C LYS A 175 -18.86 18.40 1.67
N LEU A 176 -18.64 17.99 0.44
CA LEU A 176 -19.21 18.60 -0.76
C LEU A 176 -20.35 17.69 -1.27
N MET A 177 -21.49 18.28 -1.59
CA MET A 177 -22.58 17.57 -2.28
C MET A 177 -22.53 17.90 -3.76
N LEU A 178 -22.26 16.90 -4.59
CA LEU A 178 -22.20 17.01 -6.05
C LEU A 178 -23.25 16.07 -6.64
N GLY A 179 -24.27 16.63 -7.30
CA GLY A 179 -25.31 15.83 -7.97
C GLY A 179 -26.03 14.83 -7.05
N GLY A 180 -26.23 15.17 -5.77
CA GLY A 180 -26.89 14.30 -4.78
C GLY A 180 -25.98 13.29 -4.07
N PHE A 181 -24.71 13.18 -4.46
CA PHE A 181 -23.72 12.32 -3.80
C PHE A 181 -22.69 13.13 -3.01
N THR A 182 -22.20 12.55 -1.92
CA THR A 182 -21.18 13.17 -1.07
C THR A 182 -19.78 12.87 -1.57
N LEU A 183 -18.94 13.91 -1.55
CA LEU A 183 -17.49 13.84 -1.79
C LEU A 183 -16.80 14.62 -0.67
N HIS A 184 -15.83 14.00 -0.02
CA HIS A 184 -14.93 14.66 0.91
C HIS A 184 -13.74 15.20 0.13
N PRO A 185 -13.36 16.49 0.28
CA PRO A 185 -12.19 17.04 -0.41
C PRO A 185 -10.90 16.28 -0.07
N LEU A 186 -10.83 15.65 1.10
CA LEU A 186 -9.73 14.78 1.49
C LEU A 186 -9.55 13.59 0.53
N ALA A 187 -10.62 13.10 -0.11
CA ALA A 187 -10.55 12.08 -1.17
C ALA A 187 -9.71 12.53 -2.36
N LEU A 188 -9.73 13.83 -2.69
CA LEU A 188 -8.96 14.36 -3.81
C LEU A 188 -7.45 14.23 -3.57
N LEU A 189 -6.99 14.20 -2.31
CA LEU A 189 -5.58 13.90 -1.99
C LEU A 189 -5.22 12.45 -2.35
N PHE A 190 -6.15 11.50 -2.18
CA PHE A 190 -5.97 10.12 -2.63
C PHE A 190 -5.98 10.04 -4.17
N ALA A 191 -6.88 10.76 -4.83
CA ALA A 191 -6.88 10.85 -6.30
C ALA A 191 -5.57 11.43 -6.84
N LEU A 192 -5.08 12.51 -6.23
CA LEU A 192 -3.81 13.15 -6.58
C LEU A 192 -2.64 12.19 -6.35
N SER A 193 -2.57 11.56 -5.17
CA SER A 193 -1.54 10.57 -4.85
C SER A 193 -1.53 9.41 -5.84
N GLY A 194 -2.70 8.82 -6.13
CA GLY A 194 -2.83 7.74 -7.11
C GLY A 194 -2.42 8.17 -8.53
N SER A 195 -2.84 9.36 -8.94
CA SER A 195 -2.44 9.94 -10.23
C SER A 195 -0.94 10.12 -10.32
N LEU A 196 -0.29 10.60 -9.26
CA LEU A 196 1.17 10.74 -9.19
C LEU A 196 1.90 9.39 -9.25
N MET A 197 1.33 8.32 -8.70
CA MET A 197 1.91 6.96 -8.76
C MET A 197 1.96 6.40 -10.18
N ILE A 198 0.99 6.74 -11.03
CA ILE A 198 0.96 6.34 -12.45
C ILE A 198 1.70 7.36 -13.34
N SER A 199 1.72 8.63 -12.93
CA SER A 199 2.25 9.71 -13.75
C SER A 199 3.76 9.55 -13.98
N ARG A 200 4.17 9.68 -15.25
CA ARG A 200 5.58 9.64 -15.69
C ARG A 200 6.33 10.92 -15.35
N ILE A 201 6.19 11.44 -14.13
CA ILE A 201 6.95 12.63 -13.71
C ILE A 201 8.38 12.17 -13.38
N ARG A 202 9.26 12.39 -14.35
CA ARG A 202 10.72 12.28 -14.17
C ARG A 202 11.16 13.39 -13.22
N ILE A 203 11.45 13.07 -11.97
CA ILE A 203 12.07 14.02 -11.02
C ILE A 203 13.55 14.14 -11.41
N PRO A 204 14.02 15.31 -11.90
CA PRO A 204 15.43 15.51 -12.16
C PRO A 204 16.21 15.55 -10.84
N LYS A 205 17.31 14.79 -10.76
CA LYS A 205 18.26 14.91 -9.66
C LYS A 205 18.97 16.26 -9.76
N PHE A 206 18.93 17.04 -8.68
CA PHE A 206 19.94 18.06 -8.41
C PHE A 206 21.10 17.43 -7.63
#